data_AF-A0A846C9G8-F1
#
_entry.id   AF-A0A846C9G8-F1
#
_cell.length_a   1.000
_cell.length_b   1.000
_cell.length_c   1.000
_cell.angle_alpha   90.00
_cell.angle_beta   90.00
_cell.angle_gamma   90.00
#
_symmetry.space_group_name_H-M   'P 1'
#
loop_
_entity.id
_entity.type
_entity.pdbx_description
1 polymer ?
#
loop_
_entity_poly.entity_id
_entity_poly.type
_entity_poly.pdbx_seq_one_letter_code
_entity_poly.pdbx_strand_id
1 'polypeptide(L)' 'RSRQVEIYRLGKEVEVIKSPATLSGEMILPGFILNLEPIW' A
#
# COMPACT_ATOMS: atom_id res chain seq x y z
N ARG A 1 -1.54 8.86 16.50
CA ARG A 1 -1.47 8.92 15.02
C ARG A 1 -1.08 7.53 14.53
N SER A 2 -1.94 6.84 13.79
CA SER A 2 -1.64 5.53 13.20
C SER A 2 -1.45 5.72 11.70
N ARG A 3 -0.21 5.65 11.21
CA ARG A 3 0.08 5.58 9.77
C ARG A 3 -0.11 4.12 9.36
N GLN A 4 -1.11 3.85 8.54
CA GLN A 4 -1.48 2.51 8.08
C GLN A 4 -2.03 2.59 6.66
N VAL A 5 -1.72 1.59 5.86
CA VAL A 5 -2.25 1.38 4.52
C VAL A 5 -2.98 0.05 4.49
N GLU A 6 -4.13 0.01 3.82
CA GLU A 6 -4.94 -1.19 3.63
C GLU A 6 -5.07 -1.48 2.14
N ILE A 7 -4.80 -2.73 1.74
CA ILE A 7 -4.87 -3.16 0.35
C ILE A 7 -6.02 -4.13 0.18
N TYR A 8 -6.96 -3.75 -0.67
CA TYR A 8 -8.14 -4.53 -0.99
C TYR A 8 -7.93 -5.27 -2.31
N ARG A 9 -8.12 -6.60 -2.30
CA ARG A 9 -8.09 -7.43 -3.51
C ARG A 9 -9.30 -8.35 -3.52
N LEU A 10 -9.87 -8.59 -4.70
CA LEU A 10 -11.07 -9.40 -4.84
C LEU A 10 -10.83 -10.82 -4.29
N GLY A 11 -11.71 -11.28 -3.40
CA GLY A 11 -11.65 -12.63 -2.81
C GLY A 11 -10.50 -12.85 -1.82
N LYS A 12 -9.81 -11.78 -1.38
CA LYS A 12 -8.75 -11.87 -0.37
C LYS A 12 -9.12 -11.07 0.87
N GLU A 13 -8.59 -11.49 2.00
CA GLU A 13 -8.63 -10.69 3.22
C GLU A 13 -7.86 -9.38 3.04
N VAL A 14 -8.23 -8.36 3.83
CA VAL A 14 -7.57 -7.06 3.81
C VAL A 14 -6.13 -7.21 4.26
N GLU A 15 -5.20 -6.78 3.42
CA GLU A 15 -3.78 -6.71 3.79
C GLU A 15 -3.52 -5.37 4.47
N VAL A 16 -2.99 -5.42 5.69
CA VAL A 16 -2.71 -4.24 6.51
C VAL A 16 -1.21 -4.03 6.62
N ILE A 17 -0.73 -2.89 6.13
CA ILE A 17 0.69 -2.50 6.23
C ILE A 17 0.81 -1.29 7.17
N LYS A 18 1.63 -1.44 8.21
CA LYS A 18 1.84 -0.39 9.22
C LYS A 18 2.99 0.52 8.82
N SER A 19 2.68 1.81 8.75
CA SER A 19 3.61 2.92 8.55
C SER A 19 4.59 2.76 7.37
N PRO A 20 4.15 2.32 6.17
CA PRO A 20 5.04 2.22 5.02
C PRO A 20 5.49 3.60 4.52
N ALA A 21 6.74 3.71 4.10
CA ALA A 21 7.24 4.88 3.37
C ALA A 21 6.83 4.84 1.88
N THR A 22 6.78 3.64 1.30
CA THR A 22 6.41 3.40 -0.10
C THR A 22 5.49 2.19 -0.22
N LEU A 23 4.69 2.16 -1.29
CA LEU A 23 3.84 1.02 -1.65
C LEU A 23 4.10 0.63 -3.10
N SER A 24 4.26 -0.67 -3.36
CA SER A 24 4.49 -1.22 -4.70
C SER A 24 3.29 -2.01 -5.19
N GLY A 25 2.98 -1.87 -6.48
CA GLY A 25 1.89 -2.56 -7.16
C GLY A 25 2.34 -3.56 -8.23
N GLU A 26 3.63 -3.90 -8.33
CA GLU A 26 4.26 -4.61 -9.47
C GLU A 26 3.51 -5.85 -9.97
N MET A 27 2.87 -6.59 -9.05
CA MET A 27 2.12 -7.80 -9.39
C MET A 27 0.87 -7.52 -10.26
N ILE A 28 0.31 -6.31 -10.19
CA ILE A 28 -0.91 -5.89 -10.91
C ILE A 28 -0.59 -4.76 -11.89
N LEU A 29 0.29 -3.83 -11.47
CA LEU A 29 0.73 -2.66 -12.21
C LEU A 29 2.27 -2.67 -12.23
N PRO A 30 2.89 -3.30 -13.23
CA PRO A 30 4.34 -3.27 -13.38
C PRO A 30 4.87 -1.84 -13.49
N GLY A 31 5.93 -1.52 -12.76
CA GLY A 31 6.52 -0.19 -12.63
C GLY A 31 5.84 0.75 -11.64
N PHE A 32 4.76 0.33 -10.95
CA PHE A 32 4.05 1.21 -10.02
C PHE A 32 4.67 1.24 -8.62
N ILE A 33 5.11 2.44 -8.22
CA ILE A 33 5.59 2.75 -6.86
C ILE A 33 4.92 4.05 -6.40
N LEU A 34 4.24 4.01 -5.26
CA LEU A 34 3.67 5.18 -4.59
C LEU A 34 4.54 5.59 -3.40
N ASN A 35 5.02 6.83 -3.39
CA ASN A 35 5.66 7.42 -2.21
C ASN A 35 4.58 7.99 -1.26
N LEU A 36 4.57 7.52 -0.02
CA LEU A 36 3.59 7.91 1.01
C LEU A 36 4.11 8.97 1.98
N GLU A 37 5.41 9.28 1.97
CA GLU A 37 5.99 10.39 2.73
C GLU A 37 5.24 11.73 2.59
N PRO A 38 4.80 12.17 1.38
CA PRO A 38 4.05 13.43 1.26
C PRO A 38 2.60 13.36 1.74
N ILE A 39 2.07 12.16 2.03
CA ILE A 39 0.66 11.94 2.41
C ILE A 39 0.50 11.89 3.94
N TRP A 40 1.57 11.56 4.67
CA TRP A 40 1.57 11.42 6.13
C TRP A 40 1.69 12.70 6.93
#